data_AF-A0A3D3RGA8-F1
#
_entry.id   AF-A0A3D3RGA8-F1
#
_cell.length_a   1.000
_cell.length_b   1.000
_cell.length_c   1.000
_cell.angle_alpha   90.00
_cell.angle_beta   90.00
_cell.angle_gamma   90.00
#
_symmetry.space_group_name_H-M   'P 1'
#
loop_
_entity.id
_entity.type
_entity.pdbx_description
1 polymer ?
#
loop_
_entity_poly.entity_id
_entity_poly.type
_entity_poly.pdbx_seq_one_letter_code
_entity_poly.pdbx_strand_id
1 'polypeptide(L)'
;MQEKQVQIFFSKSRSAMDDASPDAAKDESTTDTDEIWLTRIRWFLAGAMLGASIPVMLGVYLIQQFSAYTATLPPGTAVCGMPMLIPIALFVFVAPIMGLIGGGTGLLLVVIEQRTS
;
A
#
# COMPACT_ATOMS: atom_id res chain seq x y z
N MET A 1 41.92 -42.85 -5.13
CA MET A 1 41.16 -41.64 -4.75
C MET A 1 39.63 -41.83 -4.77
N GLN A 2 39.08 -43.06 -4.70
CA GLN A 2 37.62 -43.27 -4.68
C GLN A 2 37.03 -43.62 -3.30
N GLU A 3 37.81 -44.20 -2.39
CA GLU A 3 37.27 -44.66 -1.10
C GLU A 3 36.94 -43.53 -0.10
N LYS A 4 37.62 -42.37 -0.21
CA LYS A 4 37.38 -41.22 0.68
C LYS A 4 36.02 -40.54 0.45
N GLN A 5 35.47 -40.61 -0.75
CA GLN A 5 34.21 -39.93 -1.10
C GLN A 5 32.99 -40.66 -0.52
N VAL A 6 33.04 -41.99 -0.42
CA VAL A 6 31.91 -42.80 0.06
C VAL A 6 31.71 -42.64 1.57
N GLN A 7 32.80 -42.58 2.34
CA GLN A 7 32.75 -42.39 3.80
C GLN A 7 32.19 -41.02 4.21
N ILE A 8 32.53 -39.95 3.48
CA ILE A 8 32.01 -38.59 3.76
C ILE A 8 30.52 -38.53 3.43
N PHE A 9 30.09 -39.17 2.35
CA PHE A 9 28.68 -39.22 1.97
C PHE A 9 27.84 -39.98 3.01
N PHE A 10 28.33 -41.14 3.49
CA PHE A 10 27.61 -41.95 4.48
C PHE A 10 27.54 -41.31 5.87
N SER A 11 28.58 -40.56 6.27
CA SER A 11 28.58 -39.81 7.53
C SER A 11 27.61 -38.62 7.49
N LYS A 12 27.56 -37.90 6.35
CA LYS A 12 26.63 -36.78 6.15
C LYS A 12 25.16 -37.22 6.11
N SER A 13 24.87 -38.41 5.58
CA SER A 13 23.50 -38.94 5.55
C SER A 13 22.97 -39.38 6.92
N ARG A 14 23.84 -39.69 7.89
CA ARG A 14 23.40 -40.03 9.26
C ARG A 14 23.01 -38.79 10.07
N SER A 15 23.76 -37.70 9.95
CA SER A 15 23.40 -36.43 10.60
C SER A 15 22.15 -35.78 10.01
N ALA A 16 21.70 -36.19 8.83
CA ALA A 16 20.46 -35.69 8.22
C ALA A 16 19.18 -36.40 8.70
N MET A 17 19.30 -37.45 9.52
CA MET A 17 18.15 -38.31 9.86
C MET A 17 17.55 -38.03 11.26
N ASP A 18 18.23 -37.27 12.14
CA ASP A 18 17.80 -37.09 13.54
C ASP A 18 17.28 -35.68 13.90
N ASP A 19 17.37 -34.69 12.99
CA ASP A 19 16.90 -33.32 13.26
C ASP A 19 15.67 -32.92 12.44
N ALA A 20 14.84 -33.90 12.05
CA ALA A 20 13.50 -33.64 11.54
C ALA A 20 12.57 -33.22 12.70
N SER A 21 12.84 -32.04 13.29
CA SER A 21 11.83 -31.28 14.01
C SER A 21 10.97 -30.56 12.97
N PRO A 22 9.67 -30.89 12.84
CA PRO A 22 8.80 -30.38 11.77
C PRO A 22 8.38 -28.90 11.91
N ASP A 23 9.08 -28.11 12.72
CA ASP A 23 8.68 -26.73 13.03
C ASP A 23 9.61 -25.64 12.47
N ALA A 24 10.86 -25.95 12.07
CA ALA A 24 11.84 -24.92 11.67
C ALA A 24 11.80 -24.51 10.18
N ALA A 25 11.02 -25.21 9.34
CA ALA A 25 10.96 -24.93 7.90
C ALA A 25 9.91 -23.87 7.51
N LYS A 26 9.15 -23.34 8.47
CA LYS A 26 8.05 -22.39 8.20
C LYS A 26 8.44 -20.92 8.31
N ASP A 27 9.65 -20.61 8.77
CA ASP A 27 9.99 -19.27 9.24
C ASP A 27 10.90 -18.52 8.25
N GLU A 28 11.72 -19.24 7.48
CA GLU A 28 12.73 -18.62 6.61
C GLU A 28 12.15 -18.24 5.23
N SER A 29 11.24 -19.03 4.66
CA SER A 29 10.63 -18.73 3.35
C SER A 29 9.46 -17.73 3.41
N THR A 30 8.82 -17.58 4.57
CA THR A 30 7.69 -16.68 4.78
C THR A 30 8.17 -15.24 4.99
N THR A 31 9.21 -15.07 5.80
CA THR A 31 9.76 -13.75 6.14
C THR A 31 10.20 -12.95 4.89
N ASP A 32 10.91 -13.57 3.94
CA ASP A 32 11.34 -12.89 2.71
C ASP A 32 10.17 -12.48 1.80
N THR A 33 9.12 -13.30 1.76
CA THR A 33 7.92 -13.00 0.96
C THR A 33 7.12 -11.86 1.59
N ASP A 34 7.04 -11.83 2.91
CA ASP A 34 6.33 -10.81 3.67
C ASP A 34 7.00 -9.44 3.55
N GLU A 35 8.33 -9.36 3.63
CA GLU A 35 9.11 -8.11 3.48
C GLU A 35 8.91 -7.45 2.09
N ILE A 36 8.89 -8.26 1.03
CA ILE A 36 8.64 -7.79 -0.34
C ILE A 36 7.21 -7.27 -0.48
N TRP A 37 6.23 -7.98 0.10
CA TRP A 37 4.83 -7.58 0.06
C TRP A 37 4.57 -6.29 0.86
N LEU A 38 5.17 -6.17 2.05
CA LEU A 38 5.14 -4.98 2.89
C LEU A 38 5.70 -3.76 2.16
N THR A 39 6.84 -3.92 1.49
CA THR A 39 7.47 -2.83 0.72
C THR A 39 6.57 -2.37 -0.42
N ARG A 40 5.97 -3.31 -1.17
CA ARG A 40 5.03 -2.99 -2.26
C ARG A 40 3.77 -2.29 -1.75
N ILE A 41 3.17 -2.78 -0.67
CA ILE A 41 2.00 -2.14 -0.04
C ILE A 41 2.35 -0.73 0.41
N ARG A 42 3.51 -0.54 1.06
CA ARG A 42 3.93 0.76 1.59
C ARG A 42 4.06 1.80 0.49
N TRP A 43 4.70 1.45 -0.63
CA TRP A 43 4.85 2.35 -1.77
C TRP A 43 3.53 2.61 -2.50
N PHE A 44 2.66 1.60 -2.58
CA PHE A 44 1.29 1.79 -3.07
C PHE A 44 0.52 2.76 -2.17
N LEU A 45 0.57 2.60 -0.84
CA LEU A 45 -0.10 3.51 0.10
C LEU A 45 0.46 4.92 0.01
N ALA A 46 1.78 5.07 -0.07
CA ALA A 46 2.42 6.38 -0.19
C ALA A 46 1.98 7.10 -1.47
N GLY A 47 1.99 6.39 -2.59
CA GLY A 47 1.47 6.90 -3.86
C GLY A 47 -0.02 7.23 -3.79
N ALA A 48 -0.82 6.39 -3.13
CA ALA A 48 -2.25 6.62 -2.99
C ALA A 48 -2.59 7.82 -2.12
N MET A 49 -1.85 8.04 -1.02
CA MET A 49 -2.00 9.23 -0.19
C MET A 49 -1.63 10.51 -0.95
N LEU A 50 -0.55 10.48 -1.72
CA LEU A 50 -0.15 11.59 -2.58
C LEU A 50 -1.22 11.88 -3.65
N GLY A 51 -1.73 10.86 -4.33
CA GLY A 51 -2.78 11.00 -5.35
C GLY A 51 -4.10 11.51 -4.79
N ALA A 52 -4.53 11.01 -3.61
CA ALA A 52 -5.77 11.43 -2.98
C ALA A 52 -5.70 12.83 -2.33
N SER A 53 -4.50 13.35 -2.05
CA SER A 53 -4.31 14.63 -1.35
C SER A 53 -4.98 15.81 -2.06
N ILE A 54 -4.90 15.87 -3.39
CA ILE A 54 -5.42 16.98 -4.20
C ILE A 54 -6.95 17.08 -4.12
N PRO A 55 -7.73 16.03 -4.46
CA PRO A 55 -9.20 16.08 -4.37
C PRO A 55 -9.69 16.22 -2.92
N VAL A 56 -8.97 15.67 -1.94
CA VAL A 56 -9.27 15.86 -0.51
C VAL A 56 -9.11 17.33 -0.11
N MET A 57 -7.98 17.95 -0.45
CA MET A 57 -7.71 19.37 -0.16
C MET A 57 -8.75 20.27 -0.82
N LEU A 58 -9.08 20.00 -2.08
CA LEU A 58 -10.11 20.74 -2.82
C LEU A 58 -11.50 20.57 -2.20
N GLY A 59 -11.85 19.36 -1.77
CA GLY A 59 -13.10 19.09 -1.06
C GLY A 59 -13.23 19.89 0.24
N VAL A 60 -12.16 19.93 1.06
CA VAL A 60 -12.13 20.72 2.30
C VAL A 60 -12.25 22.22 2.00
N TYR A 61 -11.55 22.72 0.98
CA TYR A 61 -11.62 24.12 0.58
C TYR A 61 -13.04 24.55 0.21
N LEU A 62 -13.76 23.73 -0.58
CA LEU A 62 -15.15 24.01 -0.95
C LEU A 62 -16.07 24.05 0.28
N ILE A 63 -15.89 23.13 1.23
CA ILE A 63 -16.66 23.12 2.48
C ILE A 63 -16.44 24.41 3.28
N GLN A 64 -15.19 24.87 3.38
CA GLN A 64 -14.87 26.13 4.06
C GLN A 64 -15.51 27.34 3.36
N GLN A 65 -15.48 27.39 2.02
CA GLN A 65 -16.15 28.45 1.29
C GLN A 65 -17.66 28.44 1.56
N PHE A 66 -18.31 27.28 1.54
CA PHE A 66 -19.73 27.20 1.86
C PHE A 66 -20.04 27.66 3.28
N SER A 67 -19.21 27.31 4.26
CA SER A 67 -19.36 27.79 5.63
C SER A 67 -19.30 29.32 5.70
N ALA A 68 -18.33 29.94 5.02
CA ALA A 68 -18.22 31.39 4.94
C ALA A 68 -19.43 32.05 4.24
N TYR A 69 -19.89 31.48 3.12
CA TYR A 69 -21.09 31.97 2.43
C TYR A 69 -22.33 31.88 3.31
N THR A 70 -22.52 30.78 4.05
CA THR A 70 -23.64 30.63 5.00
C THR A 70 -23.60 31.63 6.14
N ALA A 71 -22.42 32.09 6.55
CA ALA A 71 -22.27 33.10 7.60
C ALA A 71 -22.59 34.53 7.11
N THR A 72 -22.43 34.81 5.82
CA THR A 72 -22.75 36.13 5.23
C THR A 72 -24.22 36.32 4.89
N LEU A 73 -25.01 35.24 4.94
CA LEU A 73 -26.42 35.26 4.57
C LEU A 73 -27.30 35.67 5.77
N PRO A 74 -28.30 36.55 5.58
CA PRO A 74 -29.26 36.89 6.62
C PRO A 74 -29.97 35.63 7.15
N PRO A 75 -30.20 35.52 8.48
CA PRO A 75 -30.89 34.37 9.05
C PRO A 75 -32.27 34.23 8.41
N GLY A 76 -32.58 33.03 7.89
CA GLY A 76 -33.85 32.73 7.23
C GLY A 76 -33.81 32.74 5.69
N THR A 77 -32.66 33.02 5.07
CA THR A 77 -32.50 32.85 3.62
C THR A 77 -32.19 31.40 3.26
N ALA A 78 -32.94 30.83 2.31
CA ALA A 78 -32.70 29.48 1.82
C ALA A 78 -31.51 29.47 0.85
N VAL A 79 -30.49 28.68 1.15
CA VAL A 79 -29.41 28.38 0.19
C VAL A 79 -29.99 27.47 -0.88
N CYS A 80 -30.29 28.01 -2.06
CA CYS A 80 -30.80 27.24 -3.17
C CYS A 80 -29.66 26.46 -3.83
N GLY A 81 -29.60 25.16 -3.56
CA GLY A 81 -28.63 24.22 -4.13
C GLY A 81 -28.29 23.11 -3.15
N MET A 82 -27.72 22.01 -3.63
CA MET A 82 -27.04 21.03 -2.79
C MET A 82 -25.53 21.36 -2.82
N PRO A 83 -25.07 22.38 -2.05
CA PRO A 83 -23.66 22.80 -2.06
C PRO A 83 -22.70 21.66 -1.67
N MET A 84 -23.20 20.69 -0.90
CA MET A 84 -22.45 19.51 -0.49
C MET A 84 -22.28 18.43 -1.58
N LEU A 85 -23.00 18.49 -2.71
CA LEU A 85 -22.89 17.45 -3.75
C LEU A 85 -21.47 17.37 -4.34
N ILE A 86 -20.86 18.53 -4.62
CA ILE A 86 -19.53 18.61 -5.22
C ILE A 86 -18.45 18.06 -4.28
N PRO A 87 -18.34 18.51 -3.01
CA PRO A 87 -17.35 17.93 -2.10
C PRO A 87 -17.62 16.44 -1.85
N ILE A 88 -18.87 16.00 -1.72
CA ILE A 88 -19.18 14.56 -1.58
C ILE A 88 -18.72 13.76 -2.80
N ALA A 89 -18.97 14.24 -4.02
CA ALA A 89 -18.50 13.58 -5.24
C ALA A 89 -16.97 13.51 -5.32
N LEU A 90 -16.28 14.58 -4.89
CA LEU A 90 -14.82 14.58 -4.80
C LEU A 90 -14.29 13.54 -3.80
N PHE A 91 -14.93 13.40 -2.64
CA PHE A 91 -14.51 12.43 -1.62
C PHE A 91 -14.85 10.98 -1.97
N VAL A 92 -16.03 10.72 -2.56
CA VAL A 92 -16.52 9.35 -2.79
C VAL A 92 -16.02 8.76 -4.10
N PHE A 93 -15.78 9.58 -5.13
CA PHE A 93 -15.36 9.10 -6.44
C PHE A 93 -13.96 9.56 -6.82
N VAL A 94 -13.70 10.86 -6.77
CA VAL A 94 -12.46 11.42 -7.34
C VAL A 94 -11.24 11.09 -6.47
N ALA A 95 -11.35 11.19 -5.14
CA ALA A 95 -10.26 10.88 -4.22
C ALA A 95 -9.85 9.40 -4.27
N PRO A 96 -10.76 8.41 -4.28
CA PRO A 96 -10.39 7.02 -4.49
C PRO A 96 -9.76 6.76 -5.85
N ILE A 97 -10.29 7.33 -6.94
CA ILE A 97 -9.74 7.12 -8.29
C ILE A 97 -8.33 7.71 -8.38
N MET A 98 -8.12 8.95 -7.93
CA MET A 98 -6.80 9.57 -7.92
C MET A 98 -5.83 8.88 -6.96
N GLY A 99 -6.32 8.37 -5.84
CA GLY A 99 -5.55 7.51 -4.93
C GLY A 99 -5.13 6.19 -5.59
N LEU A 100 -6.00 5.52 -6.33
CA LEU A 100 -5.64 4.30 -7.06
C LEU A 100 -4.61 4.57 -8.15
N ILE A 101 -4.74 5.68 -8.88
CA ILE A 101 -3.76 6.09 -9.89
C ILE A 101 -2.40 6.38 -9.22
N GLY A 102 -2.40 7.15 -8.13
CA GLY A 102 -1.19 7.45 -7.37
C GLY A 102 -0.54 6.22 -6.75
N GLY A 103 -1.33 5.29 -6.22
CA GLY A 103 -0.81 4.03 -5.70
C GLY A 103 -0.22 3.14 -6.80
N GLY A 104 -0.88 3.10 -7.97
CA GLY A 104 -0.38 2.41 -9.15
C GLY A 104 0.97 2.94 -9.62
N THR A 105 1.16 4.27 -9.65
CA THR A 105 2.47 4.86 -9.99
C THR A 105 3.53 4.61 -8.91
N GLY A 106 3.15 4.63 -7.63
CA GLY A 106 4.03 4.25 -6.52
C GLY A 106 4.52 2.79 -6.63
N LEU A 107 3.63 1.86 -6.97
CA LEU A 107 3.98 0.46 -7.20
C LEU A 107 4.86 0.29 -8.45
N LEU A 108 4.57 1.03 -9.53
CA LEU A 108 5.36 1.01 -10.76
C LEU A 108 6.82 1.42 -10.50
N LEU A 109 7.04 2.44 -9.67
CA LEU A 109 8.38 2.88 -9.27
C LEU A 109 9.18 1.76 -8.60
N VAL A 110 8.58 1.04 -7.65
CA VAL A 110 9.23 -0.10 -6.99
C VAL A 110 9.60 -1.19 -7.99
N VAL A 111 8.72 -1.50 -8.94
CA VAL A 111 8.98 -2.53 -9.96
C VAL A 111 10.14 -2.12 -10.88
N ILE A 112 10.23 -0.84 -11.24
CA ILE A 112 11.33 -0.31 -12.04
C ILE A 112 12.65 -0.38 -11.25
N GLU A 113 12.65 0.02 -9.98
CA GLU A 113 13.84 0.01 -9.13
C GLU A 113 14.39 -1.41 -8.94
N GLN A 114 13.52 -2.41 -8.76
CA GLN A 114 13.87 -3.83 -8.66
C GLN A 114 14.43 -4.43 -9.97
N ARG A 115 14.14 -3.86 -11.14
CA ARG A 115 14.75 -4.30 -12.41
C ARG A 115 16.12 -3.69 -12.69
N THR A 116 16.47 -2.62 -11.98
CA THR A 116 17.67 -1.82 -12.28
C THR A 116 18.81 -2.08 -11.28
N SER A 117 18.53 -2.73 -10.15
CA SER A 117 19.52 -3.29 -9.21
C SER A 117 19.92 -4.71 -9.60
#